data_AF-A0ABD0MRM7-F1
#
_entry.id   AF-A0ABD0MRM7-F1
#
_cell.length_a   1.000
_cell.length_b   1.000
_cell.length_c   1.000
_cell.angle_alpha   90.00
_cell.angle_beta   90.00
_cell.angle_gamma   90.00
#
_symmetry.space_group_name_H-M   'P 1'
#
loop_
_entity.id
_entity.type
_entity.pdbx_description
1 polymer ?
#
loop_
_entity_poly.entity_id
_entity_poly.type
_entity_poly.pdbx_seq_one_letter_code
_entity_poly.pdbx_strand_id
1 'polypeptide(L)'
;MSETQDPKDFPLFATSRSQKKKKQTASAETSSTSTEQTDPVLKEIRALSTRLGNIDGRFDTIEIHETLSNLESRLMEAENRISTTEDALQARESELSALTKTVTQLQAKVDDLENCGRPEGSTLLPQFLREMIPKWLDLPFDLKLEIERAHRSLGPAPGVNNPPRIILVRFLRYADRDRILQAALKKRQIIHEGKQVRFFQDLSVDVMRKRREFDAVKKTSRSQNVPWIRVPGQVALPSRLRASYVQHSGCGGRVHRDFAR
;
A
#
# COMPACT_ATOMS: atom_id res chain seq x y z
N MET A 1 -14.56 -8.83 -8.05
CA MET A 1 -15.33 -9.49 -6.96
C MET A 1 -14.38 -10.47 -6.33
N SER A 2 -13.69 -10.06 -5.27
CA SER A 2 -12.71 -10.89 -4.56
C SER A 2 -13.12 -10.86 -3.11
N GLU A 3 -13.75 -11.96 -2.71
CA GLU A 3 -14.41 -12.16 -1.43
C GLU A 3 -13.35 -12.57 -0.39
N THR A 4 -13.26 -11.75 0.64
CA THR A 4 -12.43 -11.93 1.84
C THR A 4 -12.90 -13.18 2.59
N GLN A 5 -11.99 -14.12 2.87
CA GLN A 5 -12.25 -15.19 3.83
C GLN A 5 -11.71 -14.78 5.19
N ASP A 6 -12.63 -14.47 6.10
CA ASP A 6 -12.42 -14.28 7.53
C ASP A 6 -12.34 -15.65 8.27
N PRO A 7 -11.78 -15.69 9.49
CA PRO A 7 -11.22 -16.90 10.10
C PRO A 7 -12.29 -17.79 10.76
N LYS A 8 -11.98 -19.09 10.80
CA LYS A 8 -12.83 -20.15 11.36
C LYS A 8 -12.94 -20.03 12.88
N ASP A 9 -14.15 -19.77 13.36
CA ASP A 9 -14.56 -19.97 14.75
C ASP A 9 -14.43 -21.45 15.16
N PHE A 10 -13.78 -21.70 16.30
CA PHE A 10 -13.77 -23.01 16.96
C PHE A 10 -14.88 -23.07 18.03
N PRO A 11 -15.82 -24.02 17.97
CA PRO A 11 -16.85 -24.12 18.99
C PRO A 11 -16.32 -24.84 20.24
N LEU A 12 -16.21 -24.11 21.34
CA LEU A 12 -15.99 -24.66 22.67
C LEU A 12 -17.35 -24.96 23.35
N PHE A 13 -17.43 -26.15 23.94
CA PHE A 13 -18.51 -26.70 24.78
C PHE A 13 -19.80 -27.20 24.11
N ALA A 14 -19.85 -28.52 23.88
CA ALA A 14 -21.09 -29.28 23.83
C ALA A 14 -21.02 -30.40 24.90
N THR A 15 -21.56 -30.16 26.10
CA THR A 15 -21.81 -31.23 27.08
C THR A 15 -23.17 -31.87 26.80
N SER A 16 -23.15 -33.11 26.32
CA SER A 16 -24.32 -33.94 26.09
C SER A 16 -24.89 -34.45 27.42
N ARG A 17 -26.15 -34.09 27.70
CA ARG A 17 -26.96 -34.65 28.79
C ARG A 17 -27.51 -36.00 28.34
N SER A 18 -26.93 -37.10 28.82
CA SER A 18 -27.47 -38.45 28.58
C SER A 18 -28.13 -38.99 29.85
N GLN A 19 -29.46 -39.17 29.78
CA GLN A 19 -30.28 -39.78 30.81
C GLN A 19 -30.05 -41.30 30.84
N LYS A 20 -29.82 -41.89 32.02
CA LYS A 20 -29.88 -43.34 32.20
C LYS A 20 -30.97 -43.71 33.21
N LYS A 21 -31.97 -44.39 32.66
CA LYS A 21 -33.22 -44.93 33.22
C LYS A 21 -32.91 -45.97 34.31
N LYS A 22 -33.42 -45.80 35.53
CA LYS A 22 -33.34 -46.81 36.61
C LYS A 22 -34.60 -47.67 36.59
N LYS A 23 -34.42 -48.97 36.36
CA LYS A 23 -35.44 -50.02 36.35
C LYS A 23 -35.80 -50.38 37.79
N GLN A 24 -37.07 -50.22 38.17
CA GLN A 24 -37.64 -50.75 39.41
C GLN A 24 -38.21 -52.15 39.13
N THR A 25 -37.78 -53.13 39.92
CA THR A 25 -38.48 -54.41 40.14
C THR A 25 -38.40 -54.69 41.63
N ALA A 26 -39.56 -54.80 42.26
CA ALA A 26 -39.72 -55.10 43.68
C ALA A 26 -39.65 -56.61 43.94
N SER A 27 -39.21 -56.99 45.14
CA SER A 27 -39.94 -57.98 45.95
C SER A 27 -39.58 -57.79 47.44
N ALA A 28 -40.58 -58.04 48.28
CA ALA A 28 -40.66 -57.85 49.73
C ALA A 28 -39.74 -58.84 50.50
N GLU A 29 -39.48 -58.73 51.81
CA GLU A 29 -40.42 -58.78 52.93
C GLU A 29 -39.76 -58.38 54.27
N THR A 30 -40.52 -57.62 55.07
CA THR A 30 -40.73 -57.68 56.53
C THR A 30 -39.57 -57.99 57.50
N SER A 31 -39.31 -57.08 58.45
CA SER A 31 -39.79 -57.22 59.87
C SER A 31 -39.05 -56.32 60.88
N SER A 32 -39.85 -55.53 61.61
CA SER A 32 -39.76 -55.15 63.04
C SER A 32 -38.46 -54.56 63.65
N THR A 33 -38.61 -53.31 64.10
CA THR A 33 -38.12 -52.75 65.38
C THR A 33 -37.89 -53.77 66.49
N SER A 34 -36.74 -53.73 67.17
CA SER A 34 -36.60 -53.61 68.64
C SER A 34 -35.14 -53.65 69.14
N THR A 35 -34.90 -52.92 70.23
CA THR A 35 -33.82 -53.04 71.26
C THR A 35 -32.43 -52.44 71.00
N GLU A 36 -32.17 -51.37 71.76
CA GLU A 36 -30.88 -50.78 72.08
C GLU A 36 -30.07 -51.71 72.97
N GLN A 37 -29.00 -52.30 72.43
CA GLN A 37 -27.77 -52.67 73.13
C GLN A 37 -26.75 -52.98 72.03
N THR A 38 -26.01 -51.96 71.62
CA THR A 38 -24.94 -52.14 70.63
C THR A 38 -23.67 -52.53 71.37
N ASP A 39 -23.13 -53.71 71.04
CA ASP A 39 -21.84 -54.16 71.55
C ASP A 39 -20.77 -53.09 71.34
N PRO A 40 -19.92 -52.81 72.35
CA PRO A 40 -18.87 -51.79 72.26
C PRO A 40 -17.92 -52.05 71.06
N VAL A 41 -17.75 -53.32 70.69
CA VAL A 41 -16.94 -53.76 69.55
C VAL A 41 -17.55 -53.30 68.21
N LEU A 42 -18.87 -53.36 68.03
CA LEU A 42 -19.53 -52.94 66.79
C LEU A 42 -19.48 -51.43 66.59
N LYS A 43 -19.51 -50.65 67.69
CA LYS A 43 -19.34 -49.20 67.64
C LYS A 43 -17.92 -48.83 67.16
N GLU A 44 -16.91 -49.55 67.65
CA GLU A 44 -15.52 -49.31 67.28
C GLU A 44 -15.22 -49.75 65.84
N ILE A 45 -15.77 -50.88 65.38
CA ILE A 45 -15.65 -51.30 63.98
C ILE A 45 -16.26 -50.26 63.03
N ARG A 46 -17.43 -49.70 63.36
CA ARG A 46 -18.03 -48.60 62.58
C ARG A 46 -17.14 -47.35 62.59
N ALA A 47 -16.53 -47.01 63.73
CA ALA A 47 -15.61 -45.87 63.83
C ALA A 47 -14.30 -46.09 63.05
N LEU A 48 -13.78 -47.32 63.00
CA LEU A 48 -12.63 -47.68 62.17
C LEU A 48 -12.99 -47.65 60.69
N SER A 49 -14.18 -48.13 60.32
CA SER A 49 -14.65 -48.09 58.93
C SER A 49 -14.81 -46.66 58.41
N THR A 50 -15.29 -45.72 59.23
CA THR A 50 -15.36 -44.30 58.85
C THR A 50 -13.98 -43.66 58.77
N ARG A 51 -13.06 -44.03 59.67
CA ARG A 51 -11.67 -43.57 59.61
C ARG A 51 -10.93 -44.07 58.37
N LEU A 52 -11.12 -45.33 58.00
CA LEU A 52 -10.55 -45.91 56.77
C LEU A 52 -11.09 -45.18 55.53
N GLY A 53 -12.41 -44.99 55.43
CA GLY A 53 -13.00 -44.22 54.33
C GLY A 53 -12.49 -42.77 54.26
N ASN A 54 -12.19 -42.14 55.41
CA ASN A 54 -11.57 -40.82 55.45
C ASN A 54 -10.09 -40.84 55.01
N ILE A 55 -9.36 -41.93 55.27
CA ILE A 55 -7.96 -42.10 54.83
C ILE A 55 -7.93 -42.36 53.32
N ASP A 56 -8.82 -43.21 52.81
CA ASP A 56 -8.96 -43.47 51.36
C ASP A 56 -9.29 -42.17 50.62
N GLY A 57 -10.26 -41.39 51.13
CA GLY A 57 -10.57 -40.07 50.56
C GLY A 57 -9.40 -39.08 50.62
N ARG A 58 -8.55 -39.15 51.65
CA ARG A 58 -7.32 -38.33 51.72
C ARG A 58 -6.26 -38.80 50.73
N PHE A 59 -6.14 -40.10 50.51
CA PHE A 59 -5.23 -40.68 49.53
C PHE A 59 -5.60 -40.23 48.11
N ASP A 60 -6.88 -40.32 47.75
CA ASP A 60 -7.39 -39.81 46.47
C ASP A 60 -7.12 -38.32 46.29
N THR A 61 -7.29 -37.51 47.35
CA THR A 61 -6.98 -36.06 47.26
C THR A 61 -5.50 -35.76 47.06
N ILE A 62 -4.59 -36.59 47.59
CA ILE A 62 -3.15 -36.43 47.41
C ILE A 62 -2.76 -36.77 45.97
N GLU A 63 -3.28 -37.86 45.41
CA GLU A 63 -3.05 -38.26 44.01
C GLU A 63 -3.58 -37.20 43.03
N ILE A 64 -4.76 -36.64 43.31
CA ILE A 64 -5.31 -35.51 42.54
C ILE A 64 -4.40 -34.27 42.66
N HIS A 65 -3.88 -33.97 43.85
CA HIS A 65 -3.00 -32.82 44.04
C HIS A 65 -1.68 -32.96 43.25
N GLU A 66 -1.08 -34.15 43.22
CA GLU A 66 0.14 -34.43 42.46
C GLU A 66 -0.10 -34.28 40.96
N THR A 67 -1.21 -34.84 40.43
CA THR A 67 -1.56 -34.69 39.02
C THR A 67 -1.86 -33.25 38.64
N LEU A 68 -2.54 -32.48 39.50
CA LEU A 68 -2.78 -31.05 39.31
C LEU A 68 -1.48 -30.25 39.29
N SER A 69 -0.54 -30.51 40.19
CA SER A 69 0.77 -29.84 40.22
C SER A 69 1.58 -30.12 38.95
N ASN A 70 1.55 -31.36 38.44
CA ASN A 70 2.20 -31.70 37.17
C ASN A 70 1.53 -31.00 35.97
N LEU A 71 0.19 -30.92 35.95
CA LEU A 71 -0.54 -30.17 34.92
C LEU A 71 -0.21 -28.68 34.96
N GLU A 72 -0.09 -28.08 36.15
CA GLU A 72 0.31 -26.68 36.33
C GLU A 72 1.72 -26.42 35.76
N SER A 73 2.68 -27.30 36.07
CA SER A 73 4.03 -27.20 35.51
C SER A 73 4.03 -27.27 33.97
N ARG A 74 3.26 -28.20 33.40
CA ARG A 74 3.16 -28.35 31.93
C ARG A 74 2.43 -27.17 31.29
N LEU A 75 1.45 -26.59 31.99
CA LEU A 75 0.73 -25.41 31.53
C LEU A 75 1.66 -24.19 31.49
N MET A 76 2.43 -23.95 32.55
CA MET A 76 3.43 -22.87 32.57
C MET A 76 4.48 -23.02 31.46
N GLU A 77 4.94 -24.26 31.19
CA GLU A 77 5.87 -24.50 30.09
C GLU A 77 5.22 -24.20 28.73
N ALA A 78 3.96 -24.60 28.53
CA ALA A 78 3.23 -24.31 27.32
C ALA A 78 3.00 -22.80 27.13
N GLU A 79 2.64 -22.08 28.20
CA GLU A 79 2.47 -20.62 28.20
C GLU A 79 3.77 -19.90 27.84
N ASN A 80 4.89 -20.30 28.44
CA ASN A 80 6.21 -19.74 28.11
C ASN A 80 6.58 -20.02 26.65
N ARG A 81 6.34 -21.24 26.16
CA ARG A 81 6.58 -21.57 24.75
C ARG A 81 5.71 -20.73 23.82
N ILE A 82 4.43 -20.53 24.14
CA ILE A 82 3.53 -19.67 23.38
C ILE A 82 4.07 -18.24 23.34
N SER A 83 4.38 -17.65 24.50
CA SER A 83 4.93 -16.29 24.59
C SER A 83 6.20 -16.13 23.76
N THR A 84 7.16 -17.05 23.87
CA THR A 84 8.39 -16.99 23.06
C THR A 84 8.13 -17.12 21.56
N THR A 85 7.15 -17.94 21.16
CA THR A 85 6.79 -18.07 19.73
C THR A 85 6.06 -16.84 19.21
N GLU A 86 5.23 -16.19 20.02
CA GLU A 86 4.54 -14.96 19.67
C GLU A 86 5.54 -13.80 19.49
N ASP A 87 6.50 -13.66 20.41
CA ASP A 87 7.58 -12.67 20.31
C ASP A 87 8.41 -12.88 19.02
N ALA A 88 8.76 -14.13 18.72
CA ALA A 88 9.49 -14.47 17.50
C ALA A 88 8.66 -14.19 16.23
N LEU A 89 7.36 -14.47 16.26
CA LEU A 89 6.45 -14.19 15.15
C LEU A 89 6.35 -12.69 14.90
N GLN A 90 6.19 -11.89 15.95
CA GLN A 90 6.16 -10.43 15.86
C GLN A 90 7.46 -9.86 15.28
N ALA A 91 8.61 -10.39 15.71
CA ALA A 91 9.91 -10.01 15.14
C ALA A 91 9.97 -10.33 13.64
N ARG A 92 9.52 -11.52 13.22
CA ARG A 92 9.49 -11.91 11.81
C ARG A 92 8.52 -11.08 10.97
N GLU A 93 7.35 -10.73 11.49
CA GLU A 93 6.42 -9.82 10.83
C GLU A 93 7.06 -8.45 10.59
N SER A 94 7.80 -7.94 11.56
CA SER A 94 8.53 -6.67 11.43
C SER A 94 9.58 -6.75 10.31
N GLU A 95 10.35 -7.85 10.23
CA GLU A 95 11.33 -8.10 9.17
C GLU A 95 10.67 -8.22 7.80
N LEU A 96 9.56 -8.96 7.68
CA LEU A 96 8.80 -9.08 6.44
C LEU A 96 8.24 -7.72 5.99
N SER A 97 7.78 -6.89 6.92
CA SER A 97 7.33 -5.52 6.62
C SER A 97 8.48 -4.63 6.12
N ALA A 98 9.69 -4.82 6.63
CA ALA A 98 10.87 -4.11 6.15
C ALA A 98 11.30 -4.62 4.76
N LEU A 99 11.32 -5.94 4.57
CA LEU A 99 11.68 -6.57 3.31
C LEU A 99 10.71 -6.20 2.19
N THR A 100 9.40 -6.22 2.45
CA THR A 100 8.38 -5.76 1.48
C THR A 100 8.58 -4.29 1.07
N LYS A 101 8.93 -3.41 2.01
CA LYS A 101 9.32 -2.02 1.69
C LYS A 101 10.57 -1.97 0.81
N THR A 102 11.58 -2.80 1.07
CA THR A 102 12.77 -2.84 0.20
C THR A 102 12.47 -3.39 -1.19
N VAL A 103 11.66 -4.45 -1.31
CA VAL A 103 11.26 -5.05 -2.59
C VAL A 103 10.49 -4.03 -3.43
N THR A 104 9.51 -3.34 -2.84
CA THR A 104 8.76 -2.28 -3.53
C THR A 104 9.67 -1.13 -3.98
N GLN A 105 10.66 -0.73 -3.17
CA GLN A 105 11.66 0.27 -3.58
C GLN A 105 12.56 -0.22 -4.72
N LEU A 106 13.01 -1.48 -4.68
CA LEU A 106 13.82 -2.06 -5.74
C LEU A 106 13.04 -2.20 -7.04
N GLN A 107 11.78 -2.62 -6.97
CA GLN A 107 10.91 -2.74 -8.13
C GLN A 107 10.68 -1.38 -8.79
N ALA A 108 10.46 -0.32 -8.00
CA ALA A 108 10.40 1.05 -8.52
C ALA A 108 11.71 1.51 -9.21
N LYS A 109 12.87 1.05 -8.73
CA LYS A 109 14.18 1.33 -9.37
C LYS A 109 14.36 0.54 -10.66
N VAL A 110 13.94 -0.72 -10.70
CA VAL A 110 13.97 -1.56 -11.91
C VAL A 110 13.05 -0.96 -12.96
N ASP A 111 11.84 -0.56 -12.59
CA ASP A 111 10.92 0.14 -13.48
C ASP A 111 11.54 1.46 -14.02
N ASP A 112 12.27 2.23 -13.20
CA ASP A 112 12.99 3.42 -13.66
C ASP A 112 14.05 3.07 -14.72
N LEU A 113 14.83 2.01 -14.49
CA LEU A 113 15.86 1.56 -15.42
C LEU A 113 15.27 1.03 -16.73
N GLU A 114 14.21 0.22 -16.66
CA GLU A 114 13.55 -0.34 -17.84
C GLU A 114 12.86 0.75 -18.66
N ASN A 115 12.20 1.72 -18.01
CA ASN A 115 11.60 2.87 -18.68
C ASN A 115 12.64 3.88 -19.18
N CYS A 116 13.87 3.87 -18.67
CA CYS A 116 15.00 4.60 -19.25
C CYS A 116 15.56 3.91 -20.50
N GLY A 117 15.42 2.59 -20.62
CA GLY A 117 16.02 1.79 -21.70
C GLY A 117 15.11 1.48 -22.89
N ARG A 118 13.77 1.48 -22.72
CA ARG A 118 12.87 0.91 -23.74
C ARG A 118 12.05 1.96 -24.48
N PRO A 119 12.25 2.13 -25.80
CA PRO A 119 11.35 2.91 -26.64
C PRO A 119 10.12 2.06 -27.01
N GLU A 120 8.93 2.64 -26.98
CA GLU A 120 7.75 2.08 -27.67
C GLU A 120 7.83 2.28 -29.19
N GLY A 121 9.02 2.06 -29.76
CA GLY A 121 9.33 2.37 -31.15
C GLY A 121 10.83 2.62 -31.37
N SER A 122 11.58 1.54 -31.58
CA SER A 122 12.80 1.41 -32.42
C SER A 122 14.01 2.36 -32.28
N THR A 123 14.05 3.39 -31.43
CA THR A 123 15.27 4.24 -31.31
C THR A 123 15.47 4.78 -29.90
N LEU A 124 16.72 4.90 -29.47
CA LEU A 124 17.07 5.50 -28.17
C LEU A 124 16.46 6.91 -28.10
N LEU A 125 15.65 7.20 -27.08
CA LEU A 125 14.92 8.46 -26.93
C LEU A 125 15.79 9.73 -27.12
N PRO A 126 17.05 9.78 -26.66
CA PRO A 126 17.94 10.91 -26.96
C PRO A 126 18.24 11.10 -28.45
N GLN A 127 18.38 10.02 -29.23
CA GLN A 127 18.64 10.10 -30.68
C GLN A 127 17.42 10.66 -31.41
N PHE A 128 16.23 10.14 -31.10
CA PHE A 128 14.96 10.66 -31.63
C PHE A 128 14.82 12.17 -31.38
N LEU A 129 15.12 12.63 -30.18
CA LEU A 129 15.03 14.07 -29.85
C LEU A 129 16.07 14.91 -30.58
N ARG A 130 17.29 14.41 -30.79
CA ARG A 130 18.33 15.11 -31.58
C ARG A 130 17.87 15.35 -33.01
N GLU A 131 17.14 14.40 -33.60
CA GLU A 131 16.62 14.53 -34.96
C GLU A 131 15.34 15.38 -35.04
N MET A 132 14.44 15.23 -34.07
CA MET A 132 13.11 15.85 -34.13
C MET A 132 13.06 17.28 -33.63
N ILE A 133 13.84 17.65 -32.60
CA ILE A 133 13.83 19.02 -32.06
C ILE A 133 14.17 20.06 -33.14
N PRO A 134 15.23 19.87 -33.97
CA PRO A 134 15.53 20.82 -35.03
C PRO A 134 14.39 20.93 -36.06
N LYS A 135 13.80 19.80 -36.47
CA LYS A 135 12.66 19.75 -37.40
C LYS A 135 11.43 20.46 -36.85
N TRP A 136 11.14 20.29 -35.56
CA TRP A 136 9.99 20.92 -34.92
C TRP A 136 10.14 22.43 -34.75
N LEU A 137 11.37 22.94 -34.62
CA LEU A 137 11.65 24.32 -34.27
C LEU A 137 12.29 25.14 -35.39
N ASP A 138 12.43 24.57 -36.58
CA ASP A 138 13.09 25.17 -37.74
C ASP A 138 14.50 25.68 -37.39
N LEU A 139 15.20 24.93 -36.54
CA LEU A 139 16.59 25.22 -36.16
C LEU A 139 17.52 24.71 -37.26
N PRO A 140 18.70 25.31 -37.44
CA PRO A 140 19.67 24.83 -38.44
C PRO A 140 20.01 23.37 -38.18
N PHE A 141 20.02 22.57 -39.25
CA PHE A 141 20.25 21.12 -39.19
C PHE A 141 21.63 20.76 -38.59
N ASP A 142 22.60 21.67 -38.72
CA ASP A 142 23.94 21.54 -38.17
C ASP A 142 24.02 21.76 -36.65
N LEU A 143 22.90 22.08 -35.99
CA LEU A 143 22.86 22.23 -34.54
C LEU A 143 23.05 20.86 -33.87
N LYS A 144 24.29 20.57 -33.48
CA LYS A 144 24.64 19.40 -32.67
C LYS A 144 24.08 19.55 -31.26
N LEU A 145 22.86 19.06 -31.04
CA LEU A 145 22.23 19.04 -29.73
C LEU A 145 22.88 17.97 -28.83
N GLU A 146 23.59 18.42 -27.80
CA GLU A 146 24.19 17.55 -26.80
C GLU A 146 23.17 17.23 -25.70
N ILE A 147 22.47 16.11 -25.86
CA ILE A 147 21.55 15.57 -24.86
C ILE A 147 22.30 14.58 -23.97
N GLU A 148 22.38 14.89 -22.67
CA GLU A 148 23.00 14.06 -21.62
C GLU A 148 22.05 12.92 -21.22
N ARG A 149 20.78 13.24 -20.94
CA ARG A 149 19.77 12.25 -20.56
C ARG A 149 18.40 12.65 -21.10
N ALA A 150 17.63 11.68 -21.56
CA ALA A 150 16.21 11.87 -21.86
C ALA A 150 15.42 10.65 -21.37
N HIS A 151 14.32 10.88 -20.67
CA HIS A 151 13.43 9.83 -20.18
C HIS A 151 11.99 10.33 -20.08
N ARG A 152 11.04 9.41 -19.93
CA ARG A 152 9.62 9.74 -19.74
C ARG A 152 9.31 9.89 -18.24
N SER A 153 8.28 10.65 -17.91
CA SER A 153 7.83 10.80 -16.52
C SER A 153 7.36 9.47 -15.95
N LEU A 154 7.64 9.24 -14.68
CA LEU A 154 7.14 8.10 -13.91
C LEU A 154 5.62 8.17 -13.83
N GLY A 155 4.96 7.04 -14.09
CA GLY A 155 3.51 6.90 -14.10
C GLY A 155 3.06 5.72 -14.95
N PRO A 156 1.80 5.28 -14.87
CA PRO A 156 1.28 4.20 -15.70
C PRO A 156 1.39 4.49 -17.20
N ALA A 157 1.45 3.45 -18.03
CA ALA A 157 1.43 3.63 -19.48
C ALA A 157 0.10 4.28 -19.89
N PRO A 158 0.12 5.37 -20.66
CA PRO A 158 -1.12 5.99 -21.10
C PRO A 158 -1.84 5.01 -22.03
N GLY A 159 -3.15 4.83 -21.82
CA GLY A 159 -3.99 4.12 -22.80
C GLY A 159 -4.00 4.82 -24.17
N VAL A 160 -4.50 4.14 -25.21
CA VAL A 160 -4.45 4.57 -26.62
C VAL A 160 -4.96 6.01 -26.86
N ASN A 161 -5.98 6.44 -26.11
CA ASN A 161 -6.59 7.76 -26.25
C ASN A 161 -6.07 8.80 -25.25
N ASN A 162 -5.17 8.42 -24.35
CA ASN A 162 -4.60 9.33 -23.36
C ASN A 162 -3.40 10.09 -23.93
N PRO A 163 -3.10 11.30 -23.43
CA PRO A 163 -1.92 12.02 -23.83
C PRO A 163 -0.66 11.21 -23.49
N PRO A 164 0.35 11.20 -24.38
CA PRO A 164 1.60 10.49 -24.10
C PRO A 164 2.31 11.09 -22.89
N ARG A 165 3.09 10.26 -22.18
CA ARG A 165 3.87 10.71 -21.03
C ARG A 165 4.82 11.83 -21.41
N ILE A 166 5.00 12.73 -20.46
CA ILE A 166 5.88 13.87 -20.57
C ILE A 166 7.32 13.39 -20.68
N ILE A 167 8.11 14.01 -21.55
CA ILE A 167 9.53 13.70 -21.70
C ILE A 167 10.35 14.74 -20.95
N LEU A 168 11.22 14.27 -20.07
CA LEU A 168 12.19 15.05 -19.33
C LEU A 168 13.55 14.93 -20.03
N VAL A 169 14.06 16.06 -20.49
CA VAL A 169 15.32 16.14 -21.24
C VAL A 169 16.32 16.97 -20.45
N ARG A 170 17.50 16.39 -20.22
CA ARG A 170 18.67 17.07 -19.68
C ARG A 170 19.69 17.30 -20.78
N PHE A 171 19.91 18.57 -21.10
CA PHE A 171 20.93 18.98 -22.08
C PHE A 171 22.29 19.14 -21.40
N LEU A 172 23.38 18.85 -22.10
CA LEU A 172 24.73 19.07 -21.56
C LEU A 172 25.00 20.58 -21.41
N ARG A 173 24.57 21.38 -22.41
CA ARG A 173 24.74 22.83 -22.44
C ARG A 173 23.44 23.55 -22.12
N TYR A 174 23.48 24.47 -21.17
CA TYR A 174 22.30 25.29 -20.83
C TYR A 174 21.87 26.20 -22.01
N ALA A 175 22.83 26.64 -22.82
CA ALA A 175 22.60 27.50 -23.98
C ALA A 175 21.68 26.84 -25.02
N ASP A 176 21.83 25.52 -25.24
CA ASP A 176 21.00 24.77 -26.19
C ASP A 176 19.56 24.69 -25.67
N ARG A 177 19.38 24.40 -24.39
CA ARG A 177 18.07 24.37 -23.72
C ARG A 177 17.37 25.73 -23.82
N ASP A 178 18.07 26.83 -23.57
CA ASP A 178 17.48 28.18 -23.69
C ASP A 178 17.17 28.54 -25.14
N ARG A 179 18.03 28.21 -26.09
CA ARG A 179 17.79 28.42 -27.53
C ARG A 179 16.54 27.68 -28.00
N ILE A 180 16.37 26.43 -27.59
CA ILE A 180 15.18 25.61 -27.87
C ILE A 180 13.92 26.26 -27.30
N LEU A 181 13.95 26.72 -26.05
CA LEU A 181 12.79 27.36 -25.44
C LEU A 181 12.42 28.69 -26.09
N GLN A 182 13.40 29.48 -26.52
CA GLN A 182 13.16 30.72 -27.25
C GLN A 182 12.57 30.44 -28.63
N ALA A 183 13.10 29.45 -29.36
CA ALA A 183 12.55 29.03 -30.66
C ALA A 183 11.11 28.52 -30.52
N ALA A 184 10.84 27.68 -29.52
CA ALA A 184 9.49 27.18 -29.22
C ALA A 184 8.52 28.31 -28.89
N LEU A 185 8.96 29.32 -28.12
CA LEU A 185 8.15 30.48 -27.77
C LEU A 185 7.81 31.34 -29.00
N LYS A 186 8.74 31.48 -29.95
CA LYS A 186 8.52 32.20 -31.22
C LYS A 186 7.52 31.46 -32.11
N LYS A 187 7.69 30.13 -32.25
CA LYS A 187 6.83 29.31 -33.12
C LYS A 187 5.41 29.12 -32.57
N ARG A 188 5.24 29.12 -31.24
CA ARG A 188 3.99 28.97 -30.46
C ARG A 188 3.23 27.65 -30.66
N GLN A 189 3.03 27.22 -31.90
CA GLN A 189 2.30 26.00 -32.26
C GLN A 189 3.23 25.04 -33.00
N ILE A 190 3.48 23.90 -32.38
CA ILE A 190 4.32 22.83 -32.92
C ILE A 190 3.42 21.59 -32.96
N ILE A 191 3.28 20.96 -34.12
CA ILE A 191 2.41 19.80 -34.33
C ILE A 191 3.26 18.65 -34.84
N HIS A 192 3.07 17.47 -34.27
CA HIS A 192 3.70 16.23 -34.68
C HIS A 192 2.68 15.11 -34.60
N GLU A 193 2.48 14.37 -35.70
CA GLU A 193 1.50 13.27 -35.78
C GLU A 193 0.08 13.69 -35.32
N GLY A 194 -0.34 14.89 -35.70
CA GLY A 194 -1.65 15.45 -35.29
C GLY A 194 -1.74 15.88 -33.81
N LYS A 195 -0.67 15.72 -33.01
CA LYS A 195 -0.64 16.12 -31.60
C LYS A 195 0.23 17.37 -31.41
N GLN A 196 -0.21 18.30 -30.54
CA GLN A 196 0.56 19.52 -30.29
C GLN A 196 1.72 19.22 -29.34
N VAL A 197 2.94 19.57 -29.71
CA VAL A 197 4.13 19.49 -28.85
C VAL A 197 4.34 20.83 -28.17
N ARG A 198 4.59 20.84 -26.86
CA ARG A 198 4.90 22.04 -26.08
C ARG A 198 6.18 21.85 -25.29
N PHE A 199 7.03 22.88 -25.26
CA PHE A 199 8.29 22.90 -24.52
C PHE A 199 8.18 23.83 -23.31
N PHE A 200 8.58 23.35 -22.14
CA PHE A 200 8.56 24.09 -20.88
C PHE A 200 9.87 23.88 -20.12
N GLN A 201 10.23 24.83 -19.25
CA GLN A 201 11.32 24.64 -18.31
C GLN A 201 10.86 23.70 -17.18
N ASP A 202 11.72 22.78 -16.76
CA ASP A 202 11.49 21.99 -15.55
C ASP A 202 11.84 22.83 -14.32
N LEU A 203 10.84 23.14 -13.51
CA LEU A 203 10.95 24.02 -12.35
C LEU A 203 10.54 23.26 -11.10
N SER A 204 11.18 23.58 -9.97
CA SER A 204 10.76 23.01 -8.69
C SER A 204 9.33 23.43 -8.34
N VAL A 205 8.67 22.60 -7.54
CA VAL A 205 7.28 22.83 -7.10
C VAL A 205 7.15 24.19 -6.40
N ASP A 206 8.14 24.58 -5.59
CA ASP A 206 8.14 25.87 -4.90
C ASP A 206 8.23 27.05 -5.88
N VAL A 207 9.07 26.96 -6.91
CA VAL A 207 9.19 28.00 -7.94
C VAL A 207 7.91 28.08 -8.76
N MET A 208 7.30 26.94 -9.08
CA MET A 208 6.00 26.92 -9.75
C MET A 208 4.89 27.55 -8.89
N ARG A 209 4.86 27.27 -7.59
CA ARG A 209 3.90 27.88 -6.63
C ARG A 209 4.03 29.39 -6.61
N LYS A 210 5.24 29.92 -6.38
CA LYS A 210 5.51 31.36 -6.43
C LYS A 210 5.10 31.99 -7.76
N ARG A 211 5.35 31.32 -8.90
CA ARG A 211 4.94 31.82 -10.23
C ARG A 211 3.42 31.88 -10.44
N ARG A 212 2.65 30.99 -9.77
CA ARG A 212 1.18 30.97 -9.82
C ARG A 212 0.55 32.13 -9.06
N GLU A 213 1.17 32.59 -7.99
CA GLU A 213 0.71 33.76 -7.23
C GLU A 213 0.62 35.02 -8.13
N PHE A 214 1.52 35.14 -9.10
CA PHE A 214 1.51 36.22 -10.09
C PHE A 214 0.54 36.03 -11.27
N ASP A 215 -0.19 34.91 -11.37
CA ASP A 215 -1.11 34.66 -12.50
C ASP A 215 -2.27 35.67 -12.53
N ALA A 216 -2.76 36.10 -11.37
CA ALA A 216 -3.80 37.13 -11.26
C ALA A 216 -3.32 38.49 -11.82
N VAL A 217 -2.10 38.88 -11.49
CA VAL A 217 -1.48 40.12 -11.99
C VAL A 217 -1.19 40.03 -13.49
N LYS A 218 -0.72 38.87 -13.96
CA LYS A 218 -0.55 38.61 -15.41
C LYS A 218 -1.88 38.70 -16.17
N LYS A 219 -2.98 38.24 -15.60
CA LYS A 219 -4.30 38.28 -16.23
C LYS A 219 -4.81 39.72 -16.36
N THR A 220 -4.69 40.52 -15.30
CA THR A 220 -5.08 41.93 -15.28
C THR A 220 -4.23 42.80 -16.22
N SER A 221 -2.92 42.59 -16.23
CA SER A 221 -2.00 43.27 -17.18
C SER A 221 -2.35 42.94 -18.65
N ARG A 222 -2.69 41.69 -18.98
CA ARG A 222 -3.16 41.33 -20.33
C ARG A 222 -4.48 41.99 -20.71
N SER A 223 -5.44 42.08 -19.78
CA SER A 223 -6.71 42.77 -20.05
C SER A 223 -6.54 44.27 -20.24
N GLN A 224 -5.55 44.87 -19.58
CA GLN A 224 -5.24 46.30 -19.71
C GLN A 224 -4.26 46.59 -20.85
N ASN A 225 -3.85 45.57 -21.61
CA ASN A 225 -2.88 45.65 -22.71
C ASN A 225 -1.53 46.27 -22.32
N VAL A 226 -1.17 46.21 -21.02
CA VAL A 226 0.10 46.72 -20.50
C VAL A 226 1.15 45.61 -20.62
N PRO A 227 2.32 45.88 -21.23
CA PRO A 227 3.39 44.88 -21.36
C PRO A 227 3.85 44.37 -19.99
N TRP A 228 3.62 43.08 -19.72
CA TRP A 228 4.18 42.43 -18.53
C TRP A 228 5.68 42.24 -18.69
N ILE A 229 6.49 42.95 -17.89
CA ILE A 229 7.95 42.75 -17.85
C ILE A 229 8.23 41.38 -17.25
N ARG A 230 8.66 40.45 -18.10
CA ARG A 230 9.22 39.18 -17.67
C ARG A 230 10.62 39.48 -17.12
N VAL A 231 10.78 39.51 -15.80
CA VAL A 231 12.09 39.69 -15.17
C VAL A 231 13.06 38.64 -15.75
N PRO A 232 14.11 39.06 -16.47
CA PRO A 232 15.11 38.14 -16.99
C PRO A 232 16.03 37.74 -15.83
N GLY A 233 16.20 36.45 -15.62
CA GLY A 233 17.15 35.94 -14.64
C GLY A 233 16.57 35.75 -13.25
N GLN A 234 15.82 34.67 -13.04
CA GLN A 234 15.93 33.94 -11.79
C GLN A 234 16.07 32.45 -12.09
N VAL A 235 17.21 31.96 -11.60
CA VAL A 235 17.58 30.57 -11.35
C VAL A 235 18.38 29.89 -12.47
N ALA A 236 19.70 30.05 -12.36
CA ALA A 236 20.66 29.02 -12.72
C ALA A 236 20.35 27.74 -11.93
N LEU A 237 19.66 26.80 -12.56
CA LEU A 237 19.49 25.42 -12.10
C LEU A 237 19.50 24.50 -13.34
N PRO A 238 19.89 23.22 -13.17
CA PRO A 238 20.39 22.41 -14.26
C PRO A 238 19.40 22.30 -15.42
N SER A 239 19.98 22.24 -16.61
CA SER A 239 19.47 22.18 -17.99
C SER A 239 18.33 21.18 -18.24
N ARG A 240 17.20 21.31 -17.54
CA ARG A 240 16.05 20.42 -17.64
C ARG A 240 14.89 21.08 -18.39
N LEU A 241 14.42 20.38 -19.42
CA LEU A 241 13.30 20.77 -20.26
C LEU A 241 12.21 19.70 -20.19
N ARG A 242 10.97 20.16 -20.08
CA ARG A 242 9.75 19.34 -20.04
C ARG A 242 9.01 19.51 -21.36
N ALA A 243 8.87 18.44 -22.13
CA ALA A 243 8.02 18.43 -23.32
C ALA A 243 6.68 17.74 -23.02
N SER A 244 5.56 18.39 -23.29
CA SER A 244 4.22 17.81 -23.12
C SER A 244 3.44 17.85 -24.42
N TYR A 245 2.67 16.80 -24.69
CA TYR A 245 1.71 16.80 -25.77
C TYR A 245 0.37 17.33 -25.28
N VAL A 246 -0.25 18.23 -26.04
CA VAL A 246 -1.62 18.69 -25.80
C VAL A 246 -2.49 18.30 -26.98
N GLN A 247 -3.59 17.63 -26.68
CA GLN A 247 -4.59 17.26 -27.66
C GLN A 247 -5.47 18.49 -27.88
N HIS A 248 -5.46 19.03 -29.10
CA HIS A 248 -6.48 19.98 -29.51
C HIS A 248 -7.74 19.18 -29.87
N SER A 249 -8.73 19.15 -28.97
CA SER A 249 -10.10 18.87 -29.37
C SER A 249 -10.59 20.08 -30.18
N GLY A 250 -10.39 20.04 -31.49
CA GLY A 250 -11.03 20.97 -32.40
C GLY A 250 -12.52 20.66 -32.47
N CYS A 251 -13.35 21.46 -31.81
CA CYS A 251 -14.75 21.63 -32.18
C CYS A 251 -14.95 23.08 -32.58
N GLY A 252 -14.98 23.31 -33.89
CA GLY A 252 -15.50 24.53 -34.49
C GLY A 252 -17.01 24.61 -34.27
N GLY A 253 -17.50 25.83 -34.10
CA GLY A 253 -18.91 26.13 -33.94
C GLY A 253 -19.13 27.63 -33.82
N ARG A 254 -18.86 28.35 -34.90
CA ARG A 254 -19.28 29.75 -35.07
C ARG A 254 -20.80 29.72 -35.24
N VAL A 255 -21.54 30.15 -34.21
CA VAL A 255 -22.98 30.38 -34.32
C VAL A 255 -23.22 31.88 -34.17
N HIS A 256 -23.35 32.56 -35.31
CA HIS A 256 -24.12 33.80 -35.37
C HIS A 256 -25.57 33.42 -35.06
N ARG A 257 -26.14 33.99 -34.00
CA ARG A 257 -27.59 34.17 -33.90
C ARG A 257 -27.84 35.66 -33.75
N ASP A 258 -28.13 36.28 -34.88
CA ASP A 258 -28.93 37.48 -34.92
C ASP A 258 -30.37 37.06 -34.60
N PHE A 259 -30.97 37.65 -33.57
CA PHE A 259 -32.42 37.82 -33.48
C PHE A 259 -32.73 38.96 -32.51
N ALA A 260 -33.02 40.13 -33.07
CA ALA A 260 -33.74 41.21 -32.39
C ALA A 260 -34.65 41.90 -33.42
N ARG A 261 -35.94 41.60 -33.35
CA ARG A 261 -37.05 42.54 -33.49
C ARG A 261 -37.98 42.30 -32.31
#